data_AF-A0A1F5ZN79-F1
#
_entry.id   AF-A0A1F5ZN79-F1
#
_cell.length_a   1.000
_cell.length_b   1.000
_cell.length_c   1.000
_cell.angle_alpha   90.00
_cell.angle_beta   90.00
_cell.angle_gamma   90.00
#
_symmetry.space_group_name_H-M   'P 1'
#
loop_
_entity.id
_entity.type
_entity.pdbx_description
1 polymer ?
#
loop_
_entity_poly.entity_id
_entity_poly.type
_entity_poly.pdbx_seq_one_letter_code
_entity_poly.pdbx_strand_id
1 'polypeptide(L)'
;MQAAIFLQKPATVTVNTFYYPNWQAYVDEVPVLTDHDKEGRITVPIQSGSHVLRLIFTKNPLEVIADRISLLGVIFFVTVFVLIVKWKIARAYWTKFLLIF
;
A
#
# COMPACT_ATOMS: atom_id res chain seq x y z
N MET A 1 -6.40 1.39 12.26
CA MET A 1 -6.46 1.42 13.75
C MET A 1 -7.72 2.14 14.16
N GLN A 2 -8.40 1.70 15.22
CA GLN A 2 -9.58 2.39 15.76
C GLN A 2 -9.51 2.43 17.29
N ALA A 3 -9.98 3.53 17.88
CA ALA A 3 -10.06 3.72 19.32
C ALA A 3 -11.33 4.51 19.67
N ALA A 4 -12.09 4.02 20.65
CA ALA A 4 -13.19 4.78 21.24
C ALA A 4 -12.62 5.68 22.35
N ILE A 5 -12.95 6.97 22.32
CA ILE A 5 -12.41 7.97 23.23
C ILE A 5 -13.56 8.78 23.80
N PHE A 6 -13.51 9.06 25.10
CA PHE A 6 -14.43 9.96 25.77
C PHE A 6 -13.66 11.16 26.32
N LEU A 7 -14.05 12.36 25.90
CA LEU A 7 -13.42 13.62 26.29
C LEU A 7 -14.43 14.52 27.02
N GLN A 8 -14.07 14.99 28.21
CA GLN A 8 -14.90 15.94 28.97
C GLN A 8 -14.80 17.38 28.42
N LYS A 9 -13.71 17.70 27.73
CA LYS A 9 -13.43 19.01 27.12
C LYS A 9 -12.76 18.80 25.76
N PRO A 10 -12.89 19.74 24.82
CA PRO A 10 -12.16 19.68 23.56
C PRO A 10 -10.66 19.52 23.82
N ALA A 11 -10.02 18.58 23.12
CA ALA A 11 -8.61 18.28 23.30
C ALA A 11 -8.00 17.78 21.99
N THR A 12 -6.69 17.95 21.86
CA THR A 12 -5.92 17.36 20.77
C THR A 12 -5.39 16.00 21.21
N VAL A 13 -5.81 14.95 20.51
CA VAL A 13 -5.32 13.59 20.76
C VAL A 13 -4.08 13.36 19.91
N THR A 14 -2.98 13.01 20.56
CA THR A 14 -1.75 12.58 19.89
C THR A 14 -1.76 11.06 19.75
N VAL A 15 -1.62 10.58 18.52
CA VAL A 15 -1.45 9.16 18.21
C VAL A 15 0.04 8.88 18.12
N ASN A 16 0.52 7.79 18.74
CA ASN A 16 1.93 7.42 18.70
C ASN A 16 2.32 6.78 17.34
N THR A 17 2.14 7.55 16.27
CA THR A 17 2.41 7.19 14.87
C THR A 17 2.92 8.44 14.18
N PHE A 18 4.02 8.33 13.44
CA PHE A 18 4.60 9.47 12.72
C PHE A 18 3.66 9.97 11.62
N TYR A 19 3.61 11.29 11.49
CA TYR A 19 2.84 11.97 10.46
C TYR A 19 3.37 11.61 9.09
N TYR A 20 2.46 11.14 8.23
CA TYR A 20 2.76 10.85 6.84
C TYR A 20 1.51 11.13 6.00
N PRO A 21 1.63 11.74 4.79
CA PRO A 21 0.48 12.22 4.02
C PRO A 21 -0.58 11.17 3.68
N ASN A 22 -0.19 9.90 3.63
CA ASN A 22 -1.09 8.79 3.30
C ASN A 22 -1.94 8.32 4.50
N TRP A 23 -1.72 8.86 5.71
CA TRP A 23 -2.61 8.63 6.84
C TRP A 23 -3.88 9.47 6.73
N GLN A 24 -5.02 8.83 6.91
CA GLN A 24 -6.32 9.47 6.92
C GLN A 24 -6.97 9.21 8.29
N ALA A 25 -7.35 10.28 8.97
CA ALA A 25 -8.08 10.19 10.24
C ALA A 25 -9.57 10.44 10.02
N TYR A 26 -10.38 9.70 10.75
CA TYR A 26 -11.82 9.82 10.77
C TYR A 26 -12.28 9.91 12.23
N VAL A 27 -13.17 10.86 12.51
CA VAL A 27 -13.88 10.97 13.78
C VAL A 27 -15.35 10.69 13.48
N ASP A 28 -15.88 9.61 14.04
CA ASP A 28 -17.26 9.15 13.78
C ASP A 28 -17.58 9.00 12.28
N GLU A 29 -16.69 8.32 11.54
CA GLU A 29 -16.74 8.15 10.08
C GLU A 29 -16.53 9.43 9.25
N VAL A 30 -16.40 10.60 9.86
CA VAL A 30 -16.17 11.87 9.15
C VAL A 30 -14.66 12.11 9.01
N PRO A 31 -14.15 12.34 7.79
CA PRO A 31 -12.73 12.63 7.60
C PRO A 31 -12.35 13.95 8.26
N VAL A 32 -11.26 13.94 9.00
CA VAL A 32 -10.73 15.13 9.70
C VAL A 32 -9.29 15.38 9.27
N LEU A 33 -8.90 16.66 9.24
CA LEU A 33 -7.51 17.03 8.99
C LEU A 33 -6.66 16.68 10.21
N THR A 34 -5.55 15.99 9.94
CA THR A 34 -4.51 15.68 10.91
C THR A 34 -3.40 16.71 10.83
N ASP A 35 -2.77 16.98 11.96
CA ASP A 35 -1.52 17.75 12.01
C ASP A 35 -0.43 16.91 12.70
N HIS A 36 0.68 17.52 13.06
CA HIS A 36 1.79 16.90 13.74
C HIS A 36 2.20 17.69 14.98
N ASP A 37 2.64 16.97 16.02
CA ASP A 37 3.29 17.59 17.17
C ASP A 37 4.76 17.93 16.88
N LYS A 38 5.46 18.47 17.88
CA LYS A 38 6.89 18.82 17.79
C LYS A 38 7.78 17.60 17.55
N GLU A 39 7.31 16.41 17.91
CA GLU A 39 7.99 15.13 17.71
C GLU A 39 7.61 14.49 16.37
N GLY A 40 6.76 15.13 15.56
CA GLY A 40 6.33 14.64 14.24
C GLY A 40 5.27 13.55 14.29
N ARG A 41 4.57 13.38 15.41
CA ARG A 41 3.48 12.40 15.57
C ARG A 41 2.14 12.99 15.18
N ILE A 42 1.24 12.15 14.69
CA ILE A 42 -0.10 12.56 14.25
C ILE A 42 -0.90 13.14 15.42
N THR A 43 -1.47 14.31 15.21
CA THR A 43 -2.39 14.96 16.14
C THR A 43 -3.75 15.17 15.48
N VAL A 44 -4.82 14.94 16.25
CA VAL A 44 -6.21 15.09 15.79
C VAL A 44 -6.99 15.91 16.83
N PRO A 45 -7.59 17.05 16.44
CA PRO A 45 -8.47 17.79 17.33
C PRO A 45 -9.81 17.05 17.47
N ILE A 46 -10.21 16.74 18.71
CA ILE A 46 -11.46 16.06 19.01
C ILE A 46 -12.26 16.91 20.00
N GLN A 47 -13.56 17.09 19.72
CA GLN A 47 -14.47 17.83 20.59
C GLN A 47 -14.80 17.02 21.86
N SER A 48 -15.41 17.68 22.85
CA SER A 48 -15.93 16.98 24.02
C SER A 48 -17.07 16.04 23.62
N GLY A 49 -17.07 14.82 24.14
CA GLY A 49 -18.06 13.80 23.83
C GLY A 49 -17.45 12.41 23.70
N SER A 50 -18.30 11.45 23.35
CA SER A 50 -17.89 10.12 22.93
C SER A 50 -17.67 10.11 21.43
N HIS A 51 -16.46 9.77 21.02
CA HIS A 51 -16.07 9.74 19.61
C HIS A 51 -15.29 8.46 19.29
N VAL A 52 -15.42 7.98 18.07
CA VAL A 52 -14.60 6.89 17.53
C VAL A 52 -13.56 7.50 16.60
N LEU A 53 -12.30 7.47 17.02
CA LEU A 53 -11.17 7.85 16.19
C LEU A 53 -10.69 6.64 15.40
N ARG A 54 -10.67 6.75 14.07
CA ARG A 54 -10.13 5.74 13.16
C ARG A 54 -9.00 6.35 12.34
N LEU A 55 -7.83 5.72 12.37
CA LEU A 55 -6.72 6.01 11.47
C LEU A 55 -6.59 4.89 10.43
N ILE A 56 -6.53 5.28 9.16
CA ILE A 56 -6.35 4.37 8.03
C ILE A 56 -5.12 4.82 7.24
N PHE A 57 -4.22 3.89 6.96
CA PHE A 57 -3.13 4.12 6.02
C PHE A 57 -3.60 3.68 4.64
N THR A 58 -3.66 4.63 3.70
CA THR A 58 -4.16 4.37 2.34
C THR A 58 -3.04 4.55 1.35
N LYS A 59 -2.82 3.57 0.46
CA LYS A 59 -1.84 3.72 -0.62
C LYS A 59 -2.17 4.91 -1.51
N ASN A 60 -1.15 5.64 -1.92
CA ASN A 60 -1.31 6.71 -2.91
C ASN A 60 -1.76 6.08 -4.25
N PRO A 61 -2.68 6.70 -5.02
CA PRO A 61 -2.99 6.27 -6.38
C PRO A 61 -1.76 6.00 -7.26
N LEU A 62 -0.68 6.79 -7.10
CA LEU A 62 0.57 6.58 -7.81
C LEU A 62 1.28 5.28 -7.40
N GLU A 63 1.28 4.94 -6.11
CA GLU A 63 1.83 3.66 -5.61
C GLU A 63 1.05 2.47 -6.18
N VAL A 64 -0.29 2.58 -6.23
CA VAL A 64 -1.14 1.53 -6.81
C VAL A 64 -0.84 1.32 -8.30
N ILE A 65 -0.58 2.39 -9.05
CA ILE A 65 -0.19 2.30 -10.46
C ILE A 65 1.19 1.67 -10.61
N ALA A 66 2.17 2.11 -9.81
CA ALA A 66 3.53 1.56 -9.81
C ALA A 66 3.54 0.06 -9.50
N ASP A 67 2.75 -0.38 -8.51
CA ASP A 67 2.57 -1.79 -8.17
C ASP A 67 2.05 -2.59 -9.38
N ARG A 68 1.06 -2.05 -10.10
CA ARG A 68 0.49 -2.70 -11.30
C ARG A 68 1.51 -2.79 -12.44
N ILE A 69 2.26 -1.73 -12.70
CA ILE A 69 3.33 -1.73 -13.73
C ILE A 69 4.38 -2.77 -13.37
N SER A 70 4.79 -2.84 -12.10
CA SER A 70 5.78 -3.80 -11.63
C SER A 70 5.30 -5.24 -11.81
N LEU A 71 4.03 -5.52 -11.48
CA LEU A 71 3.41 -6.83 -11.70
C LEU A 71 3.37 -7.21 -13.18
N LEU A 72 3.00 -6.28 -14.07
CA LEU A 72 3.01 -6.50 -15.52
C LEU A 72 4.43 -6.79 -16.03
N GLY A 73 5.44 -6.10 -15.51
CA GLY A 73 6.84 -6.36 -15.82
C GLY A 73 7.25 -7.80 -15.46
N VAL A 74 6.90 -8.26 -14.26
CA VAL A 74 7.17 -9.64 -13.82
C VAL A 74 6.50 -10.65 -14.75
N ILE A 75 5.22 -10.46 -15.06
CA ILE A 75 4.47 -11.34 -15.98
C ILE A 75 5.15 -11.37 -17.36
N PHE A 76 5.56 -10.22 -17.87
CA PHE A 76 6.26 -10.12 -19.15
C PHE A 76 7.57 -10.91 -19.13
N PHE A 77 8.42 -10.70 -18.13
CA PHE A 77 9.70 -11.42 -18.01
C PHE A 77 9.51 -12.93 -17.90
N VAL A 78 8.57 -13.39 -17.08
CA VAL A 78 8.25 -14.82 -16.93
C VAL A 78 7.78 -15.40 -18.26
N THR A 79 6.91 -14.69 -18.98
CA THR A 79 6.39 -15.14 -20.28
C THR A 79 7.51 -15.27 -21.31
N VAL A 80 8.34 -14.23 -21.45
CA VAL A 80 9.50 -14.23 -22.36
C VAL A 80 10.46 -15.35 -22.01
N PHE A 81 10.77 -15.52 -20.72
CA PHE A 81 11.65 -16.59 -20.26
C PHE A 81 11.13 -17.98 -20.64
N VAL A 82 9.85 -18.27 -20.39
CA VAL A 82 9.22 -19.54 -20.77
C VAL A 82 9.27 -19.76 -22.28
N LEU A 83 8.99 -18.73 -23.09
CA LEU A 83 9.05 -18.82 -24.55
C LEU A 83 10.48 -19.11 -25.05
N ILE A 84 11.49 -18.44 -24.50
CA ILE A 84 12.90 -18.69 -24.84
C ILE A 84 13.30 -20.11 -24.48
N VAL A 85 12.94 -20.59 -23.29
CA VAL A 85 13.24 -21.95 -22.84
C VAL A 85 12.58 -22.98 -23.76
N LYS A 86 11.27 -22.82 -24.06
CA LYS A 86 10.56 -23.71 -25.00
C LYS A 86 11.23 -23.74 -26.37
N TRP A 87 11.59 -22.58 -26.90
CA TRP A 87 12.22 -22.48 -28.22
C TRP A 87 13.60 -23.18 -28.26
N LYS A 88 14.42 -23.00 -27.22
CA LYS A 88 15.71 -23.69 -27.10
C LYS A 88 15.55 -25.21 -27.05
N ILE A 89 14.59 -25.69 -26.28
CA ILE A 89 14.29 -27.12 -26.15
C ILE A 89 13.85 -27.70 -27.51
N ALA A 90 12.87 -27.07 -28.17
CA ALA A 90 12.38 -27.52 -29.48
C ALA A 90 13.50 -27.55 -30.54
N ARG A 91 14.36 -26.53 -30.57
CA ARG A 91 15.52 -26.48 -31.48
C ARG A 91 16.52 -27.60 -31.23
N ALA A 92 16.79 -27.95 -29.96
CA ALA A 92 17.70 -29.04 -29.60
C ALA A 92 17.18 -30.43 -30.00
N TYR A 93 15.85 -30.64 -29.97
CA TYR A 93 15.26 -31.87 -30.49
C TYR A 93 15.38 -31.97 -32.01
N TRP A 94 15.19 -30.86 -32.73
CA TRP A 94 15.31 -30.82 -34.20
C TRP A 94 16.74 -31.13 -34.67
N THR A 95 17.76 -30.59 -34.00
CA THR A 95 19.16 -30.87 -34.36
C THR A 95 19.58 -32.32 -34.07
N LYS A 96 19.07 -32.93 -32.99
CA LYS A 96 19.31 -34.36 -32.71
C LYS A 96 18.63 -35.27 -33.73
N PHE A 97 17.43 -34.93 -34.20
CA PHE A 97 16.72 -35.71 -35.22
C PHE A 97 17.46 -35.73 -36.57
N LEU A 98 18.05 -34.60 -36.98
CA LEU A 98 18.84 -34.48 -38.22
C LEU A 98 20.22 -35.15 -38.19
N LEU A 99 20.73 -35.53 -37.01
CA LEU A 99 22.03 -36.22 -36.87
C LEU A 99 21.89 -37.75 -36.77
N ILE A 100 20.66 -38.26 -36.71
CA ILE A 100 20.34 -39.69 -36.58
C ILE A 100 19.88 -40.30 -37.93
N PHE A 101 19.76 -39.48 -38.97
CA PHE A 101 19.52 -39.87 -40.37
C PHE A 101 20.62 -39.31 -41.26
#